data_AF-A0A534FJ86-F1
#
_entry.id   AF-A0A534FJ86-F1
#
_cell.length_a   1.000
_cell.length_b   1.000
_cell.length_c   1.000
_cell.angle_alpha   90.00
_cell.angle_beta   90.00
_cell.angle_gamma   90.00
#
_symmetry.space_group_name_H-M   'P 1'
#
loop_
_entity.id
_entity.type
_entity.pdbx_description
1 polymer ?
#
loop_
_entity_poly.entity_id
_entity_poly.type
_entity_poly.pdbx_seq_one_letter_code
_entity_poly.pdbx_strand_id
1 'polypeptide(L)'
;MSVSRRALLSAAAGAAAVTAAGARLAAAEPPQATGLGPITSGVAPISPEEHLARLAKLQGLMQRRRIAAFLVEAGSTLEYFTGVRWWRSERTTAALVPAEGRVVVVTPFFEEPSIRETLRIPGDLRPWKEDESPFELLAGALRERAAAKGTLAVEATTRYFILDEVRKASGGAREIVPGDALVRACRMIKSPAELALMQTANNVTIAALRYVHGRIEAGMRNSDIVSLMVAAHTALGGTHEFALVLLNEASA
;
A
#
# COMPACT_ATOMS: atom_id res chain seq x y z
N MET A 1 -0.82 57.83 41.16
CA MET A 1 -0.82 57.89 39.69
C MET A 1 -1.35 56.56 39.16
N SER A 2 -2.62 56.50 38.73
CA SER A 2 -3.23 55.27 38.22
C SER A 2 -3.02 55.18 36.71
N VAL A 3 -2.34 54.13 36.26
CA VAL A 3 -2.18 53.82 34.83
C VAL A 3 -3.47 53.18 34.33
N SER A 4 -4.13 53.82 33.38
CA SER A 4 -5.36 53.33 32.74
C SER A 4 -5.09 52.10 31.88
N ARG A 5 -5.97 51.09 31.93
CA ARG A 5 -5.93 49.87 31.09
C ARG A 5 -5.88 50.16 29.58
N ARG A 6 -6.27 51.36 29.14
CA ARG A 6 -6.14 51.80 27.73
C ARG A 6 -4.69 52.08 27.31
N ALA A 7 -3.84 52.54 28.24
CA ALA A 7 -2.44 52.84 27.94
C ALA A 7 -1.59 51.56 27.76
N LEU A 8 -1.96 50.46 28.42
CA LEU A 8 -1.34 49.15 28.25
C LEU A 8 -1.68 48.49 26.91
N LEU A 9 -2.88 48.73 26.36
CA LEU A 9 -3.29 48.18 25.06
C LEU A 9 -2.70 48.95 23.87
N SER A 10 -2.41 50.24 24.02
CA SER A 10 -1.71 51.03 22.99
C SER A 10 -0.21 50.74 22.90
N ALA A 11 0.41 50.20 23.95
CA ALA A 11 1.83 49.82 23.96
C ALA A 11 2.08 48.39 23.41
N ALA A 12 1.05 47.55 23.29
CA ALA A 12 1.15 46.20 22.73
C ALA A 12 0.94 46.14 21.20
N ALA A 13 0.50 47.24 20.58
CA ALA A 13 0.25 47.31 19.13
C ALA A 13 1.49 47.67 18.29
N GLY A 14 2.64 47.92 18.93
CA GLY A 14 3.84 48.45 18.26
C GLY A 14 5.03 47.50 18.11
N ALA A 15 4.95 46.24 18.56
CA ALA A 15 6.14 45.37 18.65
C ALA A 15 5.91 43.89 18.28
N ALA A 16 4.98 43.59 17.38
CA ALA A 16 4.83 42.22 16.84
C ALA A 16 4.56 42.18 15.33
N ALA A 17 5.01 43.21 14.59
CA ALA A 17 5.18 43.13 13.15
C ALA A 17 6.65 42.81 12.84
N VAL A 18 7.17 41.72 13.41
CA VAL A 18 8.28 41.02 12.77
C VAL A 18 7.64 40.35 11.56
N THR A 19 7.85 40.98 10.42
CA THR A 19 7.58 40.43 9.10
C THR A 19 8.08 38.98 9.08
N ALA A 20 7.14 38.03 9.09
CA ALA A 20 7.38 36.70 8.57
C ALA A 20 7.57 36.81 7.05
N ALA A 21 8.63 37.50 6.63
CA ALA A 21 9.31 37.20 5.39
C ALA A 21 10.06 35.88 5.63
N GLY A 22 9.28 34.82 5.88
CA GLY A 22 9.75 33.48 5.56
C GLY A 22 10.03 33.55 4.08
N ALA A 23 11.31 33.54 3.72
CA ALA A 23 11.71 33.18 2.38
C ALA A 23 11.04 31.84 2.12
N ARG A 24 9.90 31.86 1.44
CA ARG A 24 9.53 30.76 0.57
C ARG A 24 10.70 30.72 -0.40
N LEU A 25 11.71 29.91 -0.08
CA LEU A 25 12.48 29.22 -1.11
C LEU A 25 11.40 28.74 -2.06
N ALA A 26 11.25 29.43 -3.18
CA ALA A 26 10.45 28.94 -4.27
C ALA A 26 11.04 27.56 -4.52
N ALA A 27 10.32 26.51 -4.12
CA ALA A 27 10.65 25.18 -4.58
C ALA A 27 10.66 25.35 -6.10
N ALA A 28 11.85 25.25 -6.70
CA ALA A 28 11.96 25.29 -8.14
C ALA A 28 10.91 24.30 -8.68
N GLU A 29 10.12 24.73 -9.67
CA GLU A 29 9.17 23.82 -10.27
C GLU A 29 9.89 22.53 -10.65
N PRO A 30 9.31 21.35 -10.32
CA PRO A 30 9.96 20.10 -10.62
C PRO A 30 10.29 20.09 -12.12
N PRO A 31 11.51 19.67 -12.50
CA PRO A 31 11.94 19.71 -13.89
C PRO A 31 10.91 18.99 -14.76
N GLN A 32 10.38 19.68 -15.76
CA GLN A 32 9.46 19.05 -16.70
C GLN A 32 10.27 18.20 -17.69
N ALA A 33 9.90 16.93 -17.84
CA ALA A 33 10.57 16.05 -18.78
C ALA A 33 10.13 16.34 -20.22
N THR A 34 10.81 17.30 -20.87
CA THR A 34 10.51 17.74 -22.23
C THR A 34 10.70 16.62 -23.25
N GLY A 35 9.74 16.44 -24.16
CA GLY A 35 9.82 15.46 -25.24
C GLY A 35 9.50 14.01 -24.84
N LEU A 36 9.03 13.77 -23.62
CA LEU A 36 8.46 12.49 -23.21
C LEU A 36 6.93 12.53 -23.28
N GLY A 37 6.32 11.37 -23.50
CA GLY A 37 4.87 11.19 -23.44
C GLY A 37 4.50 9.81 -22.92
N PRO A 38 3.24 9.59 -22.53
CA PRO A 38 2.81 8.34 -21.91
C PRO A 38 3.00 7.14 -22.83
N ILE A 39 3.62 6.08 -22.31
CA ILE A 39 3.81 4.79 -23.03
C ILE A 39 3.09 3.62 -22.33
N THR A 40 2.22 3.93 -21.38
CA THR A 40 1.50 2.95 -20.56
C THR A 40 0.05 2.72 -21.02
N SER A 41 -0.44 3.44 -22.03
CA SER A 41 -1.84 3.38 -22.46
C SER A 41 -2.27 2.04 -23.09
N GLY A 42 -1.32 1.22 -23.54
CA GLY A 42 -1.58 -0.05 -24.23
C GLY A 42 -1.74 -1.27 -23.32
N VAL A 43 -1.56 -1.15 -22.00
CA VAL A 43 -1.64 -2.29 -21.07
C VAL A 43 -2.92 -2.29 -20.25
N ALA A 44 -3.60 -3.43 -20.20
CA ALA A 44 -4.80 -3.60 -19.39
C ALA A 44 -4.44 -3.89 -17.92
N PRO A 45 -5.25 -3.40 -16.95
CA PRO A 45 -5.12 -3.80 -15.56
C PRO A 45 -5.50 -5.28 -15.37
N ILE A 46 -5.13 -5.85 -14.22
CA ILE A 46 -5.59 -7.18 -13.82
C ILE A 46 -7.13 -7.17 -13.70
N SER A 47 -7.77 -8.14 -14.34
CA SER A 47 -9.23 -8.19 -14.38
C SER A 47 -9.84 -8.80 -13.11
N PRO A 48 -11.12 -8.51 -12.80
CA PRO A 48 -11.85 -9.19 -11.72
C PRO A 48 -11.82 -10.72 -11.82
N GLU A 49 -11.90 -11.26 -13.04
CA GLU A 49 -11.86 -12.71 -13.29
C GLU A 49 -10.50 -13.30 -12.92
N GLU A 50 -9.41 -12.57 -13.16
CA GLU A 50 -8.08 -13.01 -12.74
C GLU A 50 -7.92 -12.98 -11.22
N HIS A 51 -8.47 -11.99 -10.51
CA HIS A 51 -8.51 -12.00 -9.04
C HIS A 51 -9.31 -13.19 -8.51
N LEU A 52 -10.46 -13.50 -9.11
CA LEU A 52 -11.25 -14.69 -8.78
C LEU A 52 -10.47 -15.98 -8.99
N ALA A 53 -9.74 -16.11 -10.11
CA ALA A 53 -8.90 -17.27 -10.40
C ALA A 53 -7.74 -17.42 -9.38
N ARG A 54 -7.13 -16.31 -8.97
CA ARG A 54 -6.09 -16.29 -7.92
C ARG A 54 -6.64 -16.75 -6.57
N LEU A 55 -7.82 -16.24 -6.20
CA LEU A 55 -8.52 -16.65 -4.98
C LEU A 55 -8.86 -18.14 -5.00
N ALA A 56 -9.44 -18.63 -6.10
CA ALA A 56 -9.78 -20.05 -6.26
C ALA A 56 -8.53 -20.95 -6.16
N LYS A 57 -7.40 -20.53 -6.75
CA LYS A 57 -6.12 -21.24 -6.62
C LYS A 57 -5.64 -21.29 -5.16
N LEU A 58 -5.72 -20.18 -4.43
CA LEU A 58 -5.37 -20.11 -3.01
C LEU A 58 -6.26 -21.05 -2.18
N GLN A 59 -7.58 -20.96 -2.35
CA GLN A 59 -8.55 -21.79 -1.64
C GLN A 59 -8.35 -23.28 -1.93
N GLY A 60 -8.12 -23.67 -3.19
CA GLY A 60 -7.81 -25.05 -3.54
C GLY A 60 -6.50 -25.56 -2.92
N LEU A 61 -5.48 -24.71 -2.80
CA LEU A 61 -4.24 -25.05 -2.07
C LEU A 61 -4.50 -25.23 -0.57
N MET A 62 -5.31 -24.36 0.02
CA MET A 62 -5.67 -24.44 1.44
C MET A 62 -6.44 -25.72 1.75
N GLN A 63 -7.43 -26.07 0.93
CA GLN A 63 -8.20 -27.32 1.07
C GLN A 63 -7.29 -28.56 1.03
N ARG A 64 -6.38 -28.64 0.05
CA ARG A 64 -5.41 -29.76 -0.06
C ARG A 64 -4.49 -29.87 1.15
N ARG A 65 -4.19 -28.75 1.81
CA ARG A 65 -3.30 -28.68 2.99
C ARG A 65 -4.05 -28.65 4.32
N ARG A 66 -5.38 -28.80 4.31
CA ARG A 66 -6.24 -28.71 5.51
C ARG A 66 -6.11 -27.40 6.29
N ILE A 67 -5.79 -26.31 5.58
CA ILE A 67 -5.76 -24.95 6.12
C ILE A 67 -7.18 -24.41 6.00
N ALA A 68 -7.77 -23.94 7.09
CA ALA A 68 -9.16 -23.49 7.09
C ALA A 68 -9.33 -22.01 6.76
N ALA A 69 -8.32 -21.18 7.06
CA ALA A 69 -8.32 -19.78 6.70
C ALA A 69 -6.90 -19.24 6.49
N PHE A 70 -6.81 -18.14 5.75
CA PHE A 70 -5.61 -17.36 5.53
C PHE A 70 -5.86 -15.91 5.96
N LEU A 71 -5.08 -15.42 6.91
CA LEU A 71 -5.11 -14.03 7.38
C LEU A 71 -4.05 -13.22 6.63
N VAL A 72 -4.47 -12.10 6.06
CA VAL A 72 -3.58 -11.19 5.33
C VAL A 72 -3.91 -9.73 5.63
N GLU A 73 -2.90 -8.97 6.01
CA GLU A 73 -3.00 -7.52 6.19
C GLU A 73 -2.86 -6.75 4.85
N ALA A 74 -3.33 -5.49 4.82
CA ALA A 74 -3.05 -4.52 3.76
C ALA A 74 -1.61 -4.60 3.22
N GLY A 75 -1.48 -4.52 1.90
CA GLY A 75 -0.21 -4.68 1.18
C GLY A 75 -0.37 -5.56 -0.06
N SER A 76 0.76 -5.89 -0.69
CA SER A 76 0.75 -6.53 -2.02
C SER A 76 0.05 -7.90 -2.07
N THR A 77 0.06 -8.66 -0.97
CA THR A 77 -0.64 -9.96 -0.93
C THR A 77 -2.16 -9.78 -0.86
N LEU A 78 -2.65 -8.78 -0.12
CA LEU A 78 -4.08 -8.44 -0.10
C LEU A 78 -4.53 -8.01 -1.50
N GLU A 79 -3.82 -7.04 -2.09
CA GLU A 79 -4.11 -6.54 -3.44
C GLU A 79 -4.10 -7.68 -4.47
N TYR A 80 -3.11 -8.57 -4.42
CA TYR A 80 -3.00 -9.68 -5.36
C TYR A 80 -4.25 -10.58 -5.38
N PHE A 81 -4.78 -10.93 -4.21
CA PHE A 81 -5.92 -11.86 -4.09
C PHE A 81 -7.28 -11.18 -4.17
N THR A 82 -7.40 -9.92 -3.74
CA THR A 82 -8.72 -9.26 -3.58
C THR A 82 -8.89 -8.02 -4.46
N GLY A 83 -7.80 -7.45 -4.96
CA GLY A 83 -7.77 -6.17 -5.66
C GLY A 83 -7.79 -4.94 -4.73
N VAL A 84 -7.94 -5.14 -3.41
CA VAL A 84 -7.94 -4.02 -2.45
C VAL A 84 -6.56 -3.37 -2.42
N ARG A 85 -6.50 -2.10 -2.86
CA ARG A 85 -5.29 -1.27 -2.88
C ARG A 85 -5.27 -0.39 -1.65
N TRP A 86 -4.57 -0.83 -0.62
CA TRP A 86 -4.46 -0.11 0.64
C TRP A 86 -3.04 -0.18 1.20
N TRP A 87 -2.56 0.92 1.77
CA TRP A 87 -1.30 0.95 2.50
C TRP A 87 -1.52 0.61 3.97
N ARG A 88 -0.45 0.20 4.66
CA ARG A 88 -0.51 -0.05 6.10
C ARG A 88 -0.44 1.26 6.87
N SER A 89 -1.34 1.42 7.82
CA SER A 89 -1.34 2.49 8.81
C SER A 89 -1.41 1.90 10.22
N GLU A 90 -1.52 2.75 11.24
CA GLU A 90 -1.88 2.33 12.60
C GLU A 90 -3.25 1.62 12.65
N ARG A 91 -4.14 1.96 11.72
CA ARG A 91 -5.47 1.35 11.60
C ARG A 91 -5.40 0.02 10.88
N THR A 92 -6.03 -0.99 11.46
CA THR A 92 -6.02 -2.33 10.89
C THR A 92 -6.99 -2.43 9.71
N THR A 93 -6.42 -2.69 8.53
CA THR A 93 -7.13 -3.19 7.35
C THR A 93 -6.57 -4.54 6.99
N ALA A 94 -7.38 -5.59 7.12
CA ALA A 94 -6.97 -6.98 6.90
C ALA A 94 -8.11 -7.80 6.34
N ALA A 95 -7.79 -8.91 5.68
CA ALA A 95 -8.76 -9.85 5.17
C ALA A 95 -8.55 -11.24 5.74
N LEU A 96 -9.66 -11.92 6.00
CA LEU A 96 -9.73 -13.33 6.24
C LEU A 96 -10.25 -14.02 4.98
N VAL A 97 -9.40 -14.87 4.39
CA VAL A 97 -9.77 -15.72 3.26
C VAL A 97 -10.07 -17.12 3.81
N PRO A 98 -11.33 -17.59 3.82
CA PRO A 98 -11.62 -18.97 4.20
C PRO A 98 -11.23 -19.94 3.07
N ALA A 99 -11.02 -21.22 3.41
CA ALA A 99 -10.74 -22.26 2.42
C ALA A 99 -11.89 -22.49 1.43
N GLU A 100 -13.11 -22.09 1.80
CA GLU A 100 -14.30 -22.09 0.97
C GLU A 100 -15.18 -20.89 1.33
N GLY A 101 -15.84 -20.30 0.33
CA GLY A 101 -16.73 -19.16 0.52
C GLY A 101 -16.07 -17.80 0.30
N ARG A 102 -16.75 -16.74 0.74
CA ARG A 102 -16.38 -15.35 0.46
C ARG A 102 -15.31 -14.84 1.42
N VAL A 103 -14.45 -13.95 0.93
CA VAL A 103 -13.47 -13.22 1.72
C VAL A 103 -14.19 -12.24 2.65
N VAL A 104 -13.69 -12.07 3.86
CA VAL A 104 -14.14 -11.01 4.77
C VAL A 104 -13.01 -9.98 4.91
N VAL A 105 -13.27 -8.72 4.59
CA VAL A 105 -12.32 -7.62 4.79
C VAL A 105 -12.79 -6.79 5.97
N VAL A 106 -11.91 -6.60 6.95
CA VAL A 106 -12.11 -5.72 8.10
C VAL A 106 -11.29 -4.46 7.86
N THR A 107 -11.92 -3.29 8.01
CA THR A 107 -11.34 -1.98 7.68
C THR A 107 -11.99 -0.87 8.52
N PRO A 108 -11.36 0.29 8.75
CA PRO A 108 -12.02 1.40 9.44
C PRO A 108 -13.31 1.85 8.73
N PHE A 109 -14.32 2.22 9.51
CA PHE A 109 -15.65 2.58 9.00
C PHE A 109 -15.62 3.65 7.91
N PHE A 110 -14.80 4.68 8.07
CA PHE A 110 -14.71 5.77 7.10
C PHE A 110 -13.85 5.42 5.86
N GLU A 111 -13.09 4.32 5.89
CA GLU A 111 -12.29 3.82 4.75
C GLU A 111 -13.07 2.82 3.89
N GLU A 112 -14.19 2.29 4.40
CA GLU A 112 -15.03 1.28 3.76
C GLU A 112 -15.44 1.63 2.31
N PRO A 113 -15.80 2.88 1.96
CA PRO A 113 -16.09 3.24 0.58
C PRO A 113 -14.92 3.03 -0.38
N SER A 114 -13.69 3.39 0.04
CA SER A 114 -12.47 3.24 -0.77
C SER A 114 -12.08 1.76 -0.93
N ILE A 115 -12.27 0.96 0.13
CA ILE A 115 -12.08 -0.49 0.06
C ILE A 115 -13.10 -1.11 -0.90
N ARG A 116 -14.36 -0.68 -0.83
CA ARG A 116 -15.43 -1.17 -1.71
C ARG A 116 -15.16 -0.86 -3.19
N GLU A 117 -14.63 0.31 -3.49
CA GLU A 117 -14.29 0.72 -4.87
C GLU A 117 -13.16 -0.14 -5.47
N THR A 118 -12.20 -0.57 -4.64
CA THR A 118 -11.04 -1.33 -5.10
C THR A 118 -11.23 -2.85 -5.02
N LEU A 119 -12.18 -3.35 -4.23
CA LEU A 119 -12.46 -4.78 -4.11
C LEU A 119 -12.93 -5.37 -5.45
N ARG A 120 -12.14 -6.28 -6.02
CA ARG A 120 -12.39 -6.92 -7.33
C ARG A 120 -13.00 -8.32 -7.26
N ILE A 121 -13.35 -8.77 -6.05
CA ILE A 121 -13.93 -10.10 -5.80
C ILE A 121 -15.19 -9.99 -4.92
N PRO A 122 -16.07 -10.99 -4.93
CA PRO A 122 -17.13 -11.09 -3.93
C PRO A 122 -16.53 -11.23 -2.52
N GLY A 123 -16.89 -10.30 -1.63
CA GLY A 123 -16.44 -10.30 -0.26
C GLY A 123 -17.37 -9.50 0.64
N ASP A 124 -17.33 -9.81 1.93
CA ASP A 124 -18.06 -9.07 2.95
C ASP A 124 -17.12 -8.01 3.54
N LEU A 125 -17.57 -6.76 3.59
CA LEU A 125 -16.86 -5.69 4.30
C LEU A 125 -17.42 -5.57 5.71
N ARG A 126 -16.55 -5.64 6.71
CA ARG A 126 -16.88 -5.45 8.13
C ARG A 126 -16.17 -4.20 8.63
N PRO A 127 -16.80 -3.03 8.50
CA PRO A 127 -16.22 -1.81 9.03
C PRO A 127 -16.14 -1.87 10.56
N TRP A 128 -15.11 -1.25 11.15
CA TRP A 128 -15.00 -1.01 12.59
C TRP A 128 -14.89 0.48 12.90
N LYS A 129 -15.50 0.92 13.99
CA LYS A 129 -15.35 2.28 14.55
C LYS A 129 -14.15 2.34 15.49
N GLU A 130 -13.62 3.53 15.74
CA GLU A 130 -12.39 3.74 16.55
C GLU A 130 -12.46 3.17 17.98
N ASP A 131 -13.66 2.97 18.52
CA ASP A 131 -13.93 2.37 19.84
C ASP A 131 -14.18 0.85 19.80
N GLU A 132 -14.16 0.24 18.61
CA GLU A 132 -14.39 -1.19 18.37
C GLU A 132 -13.07 -1.94 18.10
N SER A 133 -13.07 -3.24 18.36
CA SER A 133 -11.90 -4.10 18.08
C SER A 133 -11.99 -4.69 16.66
N PRO A 134 -11.09 -4.33 15.72
CA PRO A 134 -11.01 -5.00 14.43
C PRO A 134 -10.66 -6.49 14.57
N PHE A 135 -9.97 -6.86 15.66
CA PHE A 135 -9.54 -8.24 15.92
C PHE A 135 -10.72 -9.14 16.30
N GLU A 136 -11.72 -8.60 17.00
CA GLU A 136 -12.96 -9.32 17.29
C GLU A 136 -13.77 -9.60 16.03
N LEU A 137 -13.78 -8.66 15.06
CA LEU A 137 -14.43 -8.88 13.76
C LEU A 137 -13.72 -9.95 12.94
N LEU A 138 -12.38 -9.96 12.92
CA LEU A 138 -11.57 -11.00 12.28
C LEU A 138 -11.76 -12.36 12.95
N ALA A 139 -11.77 -12.42 14.28
CA ALA A 139 -12.02 -13.64 15.04
C ALA A 139 -13.45 -14.16 14.85
N GLY A 140 -14.44 -13.26 14.79
CA GLY A 140 -15.82 -13.57 14.43
C GLY A 140 -15.92 -14.18 13.04
N ALA A 141 -15.31 -13.53 12.05
CA ALA A 141 -15.22 -14.06 10.68
C ALA A 141 -14.56 -15.45 10.64
N LEU A 142 -13.52 -15.68 11.46
CA LEU A 142 -12.85 -16.97 11.57
C LEU A 142 -13.76 -18.05 12.15
N ARG A 143 -14.56 -17.74 13.18
CA ARG A 143 -15.55 -18.66 13.75
C ARG A 143 -16.68 -18.99 12.76
N GLU A 144 -17.14 -17.99 12.02
CA GLU A 144 -18.28 -18.13 11.09
C GLU A 144 -17.91 -18.84 9.78
N ARG A 145 -16.70 -18.58 9.23
CA ARG A 145 -16.34 -18.98 7.86
C ARG A 145 -15.35 -20.14 7.79
N ALA A 146 -14.66 -20.48 8.88
CA ALA A 146 -13.62 -21.50 8.87
C ALA A 146 -13.97 -22.68 9.77
N ALA A 147 -13.68 -23.90 9.30
CA ALA A 147 -13.89 -25.12 10.09
C ALA A 147 -13.20 -25.02 11.46
N ALA A 148 -13.91 -25.37 12.54
CA ALA A 148 -13.45 -25.15 13.93
C ALA A 148 -12.06 -25.74 14.25
N LYS A 149 -11.67 -26.84 13.60
CA LYS A 149 -10.42 -27.58 13.85
C LYS A 149 -9.30 -27.34 12.82
N GLY A 150 -9.50 -26.52 11.80
CA GLY A 150 -8.48 -26.32 10.77
C GLY A 150 -7.43 -25.27 11.12
N THR A 151 -6.27 -25.32 10.48
CA THR A 151 -5.15 -24.40 10.75
C THR A 151 -5.44 -23.00 10.18
N LEU A 152 -4.96 -21.95 10.86
CA LEU A 152 -4.92 -20.57 10.34
C LEU A 152 -3.54 -20.29 9.74
N ALA A 153 -3.47 -20.09 8.43
CA ALA A 153 -2.26 -19.60 7.79
C ALA A 153 -2.20 -18.07 7.89
N VAL A 154 -1.01 -17.49 8.07
CA VAL A 154 -0.83 -16.05 8.20
C VAL A 154 0.19 -15.56 7.20
N GLU A 155 -0.12 -14.47 6.50
CA GLU A 155 0.80 -13.82 5.58
C GLU A 155 2.02 -13.28 6.32
N ALA A 156 3.22 -13.54 5.79
CA ALA A 156 4.49 -13.36 6.49
C ALA A 156 4.77 -11.94 6.99
N THR A 157 4.23 -10.94 6.31
CA THR A 157 4.44 -9.53 6.64
C THR A 157 3.31 -8.97 7.50
N THR A 158 2.26 -9.75 7.82
CA THR A 158 1.21 -9.34 8.75
C THR A 158 1.84 -8.98 10.10
N ARG A 159 1.56 -7.76 10.57
CA ARG A 159 2.14 -7.27 11.82
C ARG A 159 1.73 -8.16 12.99
N TYR A 160 2.71 -8.50 13.83
CA TYR A 160 2.55 -9.48 14.90
C TYR A 160 1.39 -9.17 15.86
N PHE A 161 1.14 -7.90 16.20
CA PHE A 161 0.04 -7.54 17.10
C PHE A 161 -1.32 -7.96 16.55
N ILE A 162 -1.54 -7.89 15.23
CA ILE A 162 -2.80 -8.32 14.60
C ILE A 162 -2.97 -9.82 14.81
N LEU A 163 -1.92 -10.60 14.57
CA LEU A 163 -1.93 -12.03 14.80
C LEU A 163 -2.21 -12.38 16.27
N ASP A 164 -1.49 -11.74 17.19
CA ASP A 164 -1.61 -12.02 18.62
C ASP A 164 -3.01 -11.67 19.15
N GLU A 165 -3.56 -10.52 18.76
CA GLU A 165 -4.92 -10.10 19.15
C GLU A 165 -6.01 -10.98 18.52
N VAL A 166 -5.89 -11.34 17.23
CA VAL A 166 -6.84 -12.28 16.59
C VAL A 166 -6.77 -13.65 17.26
N ARG A 167 -5.57 -14.12 17.63
CA ARG A 167 -5.39 -15.39 18.36
C ARG A 167 -6.10 -15.35 19.72
N LYS A 168 -5.92 -14.26 20.49
CA LYS A 168 -6.60 -14.06 21.79
C LYS A 168 -8.12 -14.02 21.63
N ALA A 169 -8.62 -13.18 20.72
CA ALA A 169 -10.06 -13.04 20.42
C ALA A 169 -10.68 -14.35 19.87
N SER A 170 -9.87 -15.26 19.33
CA SER A 170 -10.30 -16.59 18.86
C SER A 170 -10.17 -17.69 19.92
N GLY A 171 -9.78 -17.37 21.16
CA GLY A 171 -9.62 -18.33 22.26
C GLY A 171 -8.31 -19.13 22.22
N GLY A 172 -7.36 -18.78 21.36
CA GLY A 172 -5.98 -19.30 21.37
C GLY A 172 -5.76 -20.77 20.96
N ALA A 173 -6.83 -21.55 20.73
CA ALA A 173 -6.72 -22.99 20.53
C ALA A 173 -6.33 -23.42 19.10
N ARG A 174 -6.38 -22.50 18.12
CA ARG A 174 -6.15 -22.83 16.71
C ARG A 174 -4.66 -22.81 16.39
N GLU A 175 -4.19 -23.86 15.71
CA GLU A 175 -2.84 -23.89 15.16
C GLU A 175 -2.65 -22.77 14.14
N ILE A 176 -1.52 -22.06 14.24
CA ILE A 176 -1.12 -20.99 13.33
C ILE A 176 0.12 -21.44 12.57
N VAL A 177 0.12 -21.28 11.26
CA VAL A 177 1.25 -21.64 10.39
C VAL A 177 1.64 -20.49 9.44
N PRO A 178 2.89 -20.46 8.97
CA PRO A 178 3.30 -19.52 7.93
C PRO A 178 2.55 -19.73 6.62
N GLY A 179 2.05 -18.65 6.03
CA GLY A 179 1.34 -18.66 4.75
C GLY A 179 2.24 -18.55 3.53
N ASP A 180 3.55 -18.36 3.68
CA ASP A 180 4.49 -18.12 2.59
C ASP A 180 4.43 -19.14 1.46
N ALA A 181 4.25 -20.42 1.81
CA ALA A 181 4.20 -21.49 0.83
C ALA A 181 2.92 -21.43 -0.02
N LEU A 182 1.82 -20.87 0.49
CA LEU A 182 0.60 -20.58 -0.27
C LEU A 182 0.84 -19.39 -1.21
N VAL A 183 1.36 -18.29 -0.65
CA VAL A 183 1.62 -17.05 -1.39
C VAL A 183 2.60 -17.29 -2.53
N ARG A 184 3.72 -17.99 -2.29
CA ARG A 184 4.71 -18.34 -3.32
C ARG A 184 4.12 -19.22 -4.42
N ALA A 185 3.34 -20.24 -4.06
CA ALA A 185 2.68 -21.10 -5.05
C ALA A 185 1.71 -20.33 -5.96
N CYS A 186 1.14 -19.23 -5.47
CA CYS A 186 0.29 -18.35 -6.26
C CYS A 186 1.07 -17.34 -7.11
N ARG A 187 2.07 -16.64 -6.53
CA ARG A 187 2.69 -15.41 -7.10
C ARG A 187 4.02 -15.61 -7.80
N MET A 188 4.67 -16.77 -7.68
CA MET A 188 5.98 -17.00 -8.30
C MET A 188 5.93 -17.01 -9.82
N ILE A 189 4.93 -17.67 -10.39
CA ILE A 189 4.72 -17.79 -11.84
C ILE A 189 3.66 -16.77 -12.27
N LYS A 190 4.05 -15.84 -13.14
CA LYS A 190 3.23 -14.70 -13.55
C LYS A 190 2.27 -15.09 -14.66
N SER A 191 1.06 -14.56 -14.63
CA SER A 191 0.13 -14.63 -15.76
C SER A 191 0.64 -13.78 -16.94
N PRO A 192 0.10 -13.98 -18.15
CA PRO A 192 0.38 -13.09 -19.29
C PRO A 192 0.06 -11.62 -18.99
N ALA A 193 -1.00 -11.33 -18.25
CA ALA A 193 -1.38 -9.97 -17.87
C ALA A 193 -0.38 -9.35 -16.89
N GLU A 194 0.07 -10.11 -15.89
CA GLU A 194 1.14 -9.67 -14.98
C GLU A 194 2.44 -9.40 -15.73
N LEU A 195 2.83 -10.27 -16.65
CA LEU A 195 4.02 -10.07 -17.49
C LEU A 195 3.90 -8.82 -18.36
N ALA A 196 2.73 -8.55 -18.94
CA ALA A 196 2.50 -7.34 -19.74
C ALA A 196 2.62 -6.06 -18.90
N LEU A 197 2.07 -6.05 -17.68
CA LEU A 197 2.22 -4.93 -16.73
C LEU A 197 3.68 -4.73 -16.33
N MET A 198 4.38 -5.81 -15.96
CA MET A 198 5.81 -5.76 -15.60
C MET A 198 6.67 -5.29 -16.79
N GLN A 199 6.40 -5.77 -18.00
CA GLN A 199 7.12 -5.34 -19.20
C GLN A 199 6.88 -3.85 -19.47
N THR A 200 5.65 -3.37 -19.29
CA THR A 200 5.32 -1.95 -19.47
C THR A 200 6.05 -1.08 -18.44
N ALA A 201 6.10 -1.49 -17.17
CA ALA A 201 6.89 -0.80 -16.15
C ALA A 201 8.39 -0.78 -16.50
N ASN A 202 8.95 -1.90 -16.97
CA ASN A 202 10.34 -1.97 -17.42
C ASN A 202 10.62 -1.04 -18.61
N ASN A 203 9.69 -0.98 -19.57
CA ASN A 203 9.82 -0.08 -20.72
C ASN A 203 9.86 1.39 -20.28
N VAL A 204 9.01 1.78 -19.31
CA VAL A 204 9.03 3.11 -18.69
C VAL A 204 10.37 3.37 -18.02
N THR A 205 10.86 2.46 -17.18
CA THR A 205 12.14 2.64 -16.49
C THR A 205 13.32 2.75 -17.46
N ILE A 206 13.37 1.91 -18.50
CA ILE A 206 14.43 1.98 -19.52
C ILE A 206 14.38 3.31 -20.29
N ALA A 207 13.19 3.77 -20.67
CA ALA A 207 13.03 5.05 -21.35
C ALA A 207 13.43 6.23 -20.44
N ALA A 208 13.06 6.19 -19.16
CA ALA A 208 13.47 7.19 -18.17
C ALA A 208 14.99 7.22 -17.98
N LEU A 209 15.63 6.06 -17.82
CA LEU A 209 17.09 5.96 -17.69
C LEU A 209 17.80 6.54 -18.93
N ARG A 210 17.32 6.24 -20.14
CA ARG A 210 17.87 6.83 -21.38
C ARG A 210 17.72 8.34 -21.41
N TYR A 211 16.57 8.84 -20.99
CA TYR A 211 16.29 10.28 -20.92
C TYR A 211 17.22 11.01 -19.95
N VAL A 212 17.37 10.46 -18.74
CA VAL A 212 18.19 11.03 -17.67
C VAL A 212 19.67 10.95 -18.01
N HIS A 213 20.15 9.82 -18.55
CA HIS A 213 21.55 9.63 -18.94
C HIS A 213 22.06 10.76 -19.85
N GLY A 214 21.28 11.18 -20.85
CA GLY A 214 21.67 12.26 -21.77
C GLY A 214 21.62 13.68 -21.18
N ARG A 215 21.27 13.83 -19.90
CA ARG A 215 21.09 15.10 -19.18
C ARG A 215 21.92 15.21 -17.92
N ILE A 216 22.73 14.20 -17.60
CA ILE A 216 23.65 14.27 -16.47
C ILE A 216 24.80 15.19 -16.86
N GLU A 217 25.07 16.19 -16.02
CA GLU A 217 26.14 17.17 -16.20
C GLU A 217 27.02 17.26 -14.96
N ALA A 218 28.27 17.72 -15.16
CA ALA A 218 29.18 17.96 -14.05
C ALA A 218 28.59 18.98 -13.07
N GLY A 219 28.67 18.69 -11.78
CA GLY A 219 28.11 19.52 -10.70
C GLY A 219 26.69 19.15 -10.27
N MET A 220 26.00 18.23 -10.95
CA MET A 220 24.74 17.68 -10.47
C MET A 220 24.92 16.87 -9.18
N ARG A 221 23.99 17.04 -8.24
CA ARG A 221 23.90 16.24 -7.01
C ARG A 221 23.03 15.01 -7.25
N ASN A 222 23.13 14.02 -6.35
CA ASN A 222 22.25 12.84 -6.34
C ASN A 222 20.76 13.25 -6.43
N SER A 223 20.34 14.27 -5.68
CA SER A 223 18.96 14.76 -5.65
C SER A 223 18.49 15.33 -6.99
N ASP A 224 19.40 15.93 -7.77
CA ASP A 224 19.07 16.55 -9.04
C ASP A 224 18.78 15.45 -10.07
N ILE A 225 19.59 14.38 -10.07
CA ILE A 225 19.39 13.19 -10.92
C ILE A 225 18.13 12.41 -10.51
N VAL A 226 17.86 12.27 -9.21
CA VAL A 226 16.59 11.66 -8.73
C VAL A 226 15.39 12.47 -9.21
N SER A 227 15.46 13.80 -9.16
CA SER A 227 14.38 14.67 -9.65
C SER A 227 14.11 14.47 -11.14
N LEU A 228 15.16 14.31 -11.95
CA LEU A 228 15.02 13.96 -13.37
C LEU A 228 14.36 12.58 -13.57
N MET A 229 14.70 11.58 -12.75
CA MET A 229 14.08 10.25 -12.80
C MET A 229 12.59 10.29 -12.43
N VAL A 230 12.20 11.04 -11.40
CA VAL A 230 10.80 11.24 -11.00
C VAL A 230 10.01 11.89 -12.13
N ALA A 231 10.55 12.97 -12.71
CA ALA A 231 9.93 13.67 -13.83
C ALA A 231 9.76 12.77 -15.05
N ALA A 232 10.79 11.99 -15.39
CA ALA A 232 10.76 11.09 -16.54
C ALA A 232 9.75 9.94 -16.36
N HIS A 233 9.73 9.27 -15.20
CA HIS A 233 8.72 8.24 -14.90
C HIS A 233 7.29 8.79 -15.03
N THR A 234 7.06 9.98 -14.47
CA THR A 234 5.74 10.63 -14.48
C THR A 234 5.30 10.97 -15.91
N ALA A 235 6.18 11.61 -16.70
CA ALA A 235 5.87 11.98 -18.08
C ALA A 235 5.64 10.77 -19.00
N LEU A 236 6.30 9.63 -18.72
CA LEU A 236 6.11 8.37 -19.43
C LEU A 236 4.84 7.61 -18.99
N GLY A 237 4.08 8.14 -18.04
CA GLY A 237 2.82 7.57 -17.56
C GLY A 237 2.99 6.46 -16.52
N GLY A 238 4.16 6.39 -15.87
CA GLY A 238 4.41 5.50 -14.73
C GLY A 238 4.28 6.21 -13.38
N THR A 239 4.25 5.43 -12.30
CA THR A 239 4.36 5.93 -10.93
C THR A 239 5.79 5.71 -10.46
N HIS A 240 6.45 6.77 -9.97
CA HIS A 240 7.80 6.65 -9.43
C HIS A 240 7.75 5.99 -8.04
N GLU A 241 8.43 4.85 -7.89
CA GLU A 241 8.56 4.15 -6.61
C GLU A 241 9.81 4.60 -5.86
N PHE A 242 10.98 4.46 -6.49
CA PHE A 242 12.27 4.86 -5.92
C PHE A 242 13.30 5.14 -7.02
N ALA A 243 14.38 5.83 -6.65
CA ALA A 243 15.64 5.85 -7.37
C ALA A 243 16.80 5.99 -6.37
N LEU A 244 17.81 5.15 -6.50
CA LEU A 244 19.05 5.27 -5.76
C LEU A 244 20.13 5.81 -6.70
N VAL A 245 20.62 7.01 -6.41
CA VAL A 245 21.71 7.65 -7.16
C VAL A 245 22.90 7.78 -6.23
N LEU A 246 24.00 7.13 -6.61
CA LEU A 246 25.26 7.12 -5.89
C LEU A 246 26.33 7.68 -6.83
N LEU A 247 27.11 8.66 -6.35
CA LEU A 247 28.17 9.31 -7.12
C LEU A 247 29.51 9.09 -6.41
N ASN A 248 30.57 8.94 -7.20
CA ASN A 248 31.96 8.80 -6.75
C ASN A 248 32.10 7.68 -5.72
N GLU A 249 32.69 7.96 -4.55
CA GLU A 249 32.97 7.00 -3.49
C GLU A 249 31.68 6.36 -2.92
N ALA A 250 30.51 6.99 -3.10
CA ALA A 250 29.25 6.43 -2.64
C ALA A 250 28.79 5.21 -3.44
N SER A 251 29.33 4.95 -4.64
CA SER A 251 28.99 3.78 -5.47
C SER A 251 30.04 2.67 -5.44
N ALA A 252 31.11 2.84 -4.64
CA ALA A 252 32.21 1.87 -4.52
C ALA A 252 31.84 0.64 -3.67
#